data_AF-A0A822FHS8-F1
#
_entry.id   AF-A0A822FHS8-F1
#
_cell.length_a   1.000
_cell.length_b   1.000
_cell.length_c   1.000
_cell.angle_alpha   90.00
_cell.angle_beta   90.00
_cell.angle_gamma   90.00
#
_symmetry.space_group_name_H-M   'P 1'
#
loop_
_entity.id
_entity.type
_entity.pdbx_description
1 polymer ?
#
loop_
_entity_poly.entity_id
_entity_poly.type
_entity_poly.pdbx_seq_one_letter_code
_entity_poly.pdbx_strand_id
1 'polypeptide(L)'
;TKVELREDFNKLKFECDNLKIETSLLKTNYLELIDHCKFLIDQTTEIIIERDNYYSEWEHARNILTPRPDWDKCSYLITQWKILSIGKTSEQLVDVLINEIIHEDTKENNNEDFSIMINNKNDLNSKNTFFEQLCIDISFEDKFIKNRHMRRRITGLLIKEIWSNKLFDENKFEKKINIKLIDYVFNYLIKRFHSKEIAIEIGYNIKDACNRYQNNYEINLFWQILTGQIEENVYHYEMKEFARILQYLIKLCSHSSSQSVCFTNDF
;
A
#
# COMPACT_ATOMS: atom_id res chain seq x y z
N THR A 1 106.03 -4.87 -10.97
CA THR A 1 104.59 -5.04 -10.66
C THR A 1 103.78 -5.58 -11.85
N LYS A 2 104.29 -6.56 -12.63
CA LYS A 2 103.54 -7.23 -13.72
C LYS A 2 102.65 -8.39 -13.21
N VAL A 3 102.98 -8.92 -12.03
CA VAL A 3 102.26 -10.01 -11.36
C VAL A 3 100.96 -9.49 -10.76
N GLU A 4 101.01 -8.35 -10.06
CA GLU A 4 99.84 -7.67 -9.47
C GLU A 4 98.77 -7.34 -10.52
N LEU A 5 99.16 -6.77 -11.67
CA LEU A 5 98.25 -6.50 -12.78
C LEU A 5 97.55 -7.76 -13.33
N ARG A 6 98.20 -8.92 -13.25
CA ARG A 6 97.63 -10.19 -13.72
C ARG A 6 96.66 -10.79 -12.69
N GLU A 7 96.94 -10.61 -11.40
CA GLU A 7 96.03 -10.99 -10.32
C GLU A 7 94.76 -10.12 -10.34
N ASP A 8 94.89 -8.81 -10.55
CA ASP A 8 93.75 -7.90 -10.66
C ASP A 8 92.90 -8.20 -11.90
N PHE A 9 93.53 -8.50 -13.04
CA PHE A 9 92.82 -8.96 -14.23
C PHE A 9 92.04 -10.26 -13.99
N ASN A 10 92.64 -11.22 -13.27
CA ASN A 10 91.97 -12.48 -12.96
C ASN A 10 90.79 -12.29 -11.99
N LYS A 11 90.92 -11.41 -10.99
CA LYS A 11 89.82 -11.05 -10.09
C LYS A 11 88.67 -10.37 -10.84
N LEU A 12 88.99 -9.39 -11.70
CA LEU A 12 87.99 -8.69 -12.50
C LEU A 12 87.28 -9.65 -13.47
N LYS A 13 88.02 -10.58 -14.08
CA LYS A 13 87.43 -11.61 -14.95
C LYS A 13 86.45 -12.51 -14.18
N PHE A 14 86.82 -12.94 -12.97
CA PHE A 14 85.96 -13.73 -12.11
C PHE A 14 84.69 -12.97 -11.69
N GLU A 15 84.80 -11.69 -11.35
CA GLU A 15 83.64 -10.82 -11.08
C GLU A 15 82.76 -10.65 -12.32
N CYS A 16 83.34 -10.44 -13.51
CA CYS A 16 82.58 -10.36 -14.76
C CYS A 16 81.83 -11.67 -15.05
N ASP A 17 82.46 -12.82 -14.83
CA ASP A 17 81.84 -14.13 -15.04
C ASP A 17 80.70 -14.36 -14.02
N ASN A 18 80.89 -13.98 -12.75
CA ASN A 18 79.85 -14.05 -11.72
C ASN A 18 78.66 -13.12 -12.02
N LEU A 19 78.92 -11.86 -12.39
CA LEU A 19 77.88 -10.92 -12.80
C LEU A 19 77.10 -11.42 -14.02
N LYS A 20 77.76 -12.14 -14.93
CA LYS A 20 77.10 -12.75 -16.08
C LYS A 20 76.17 -13.89 -15.68
N ILE A 21 76.55 -14.69 -14.68
CA ILE A 21 75.69 -15.74 -14.13
C ILE A 21 74.51 -15.10 -13.37
N GLU A 22 74.77 -14.11 -12.53
CA GLU A 22 73.74 -13.42 -11.75
C GLU A 22 72.72 -12.72 -12.64
N THR A 23 73.17 -12.01 -13.68
CA THR A 23 72.28 -11.39 -14.68
C THR A 23 71.47 -12.44 -15.46
N SER A 24 72.05 -13.60 -15.74
CA SER A 24 71.31 -14.69 -16.39
C SER A 24 70.21 -15.28 -15.49
N LEU A 25 70.50 -15.48 -14.20
CA LEU A 25 69.55 -15.98 -13.21
C LEU A 25 68.46 -14.94 -12.90
N LEU A 26 68.84 -13.67 -12.80
CA LEU A 26 67.87 -12.61 -12.62
C LEU A 26 66.90 -12.52 -13.81
N LYS A 27 67.42 -12.72 -15.03
CA LYS A 27 66.59 -12.76 -16.25
C LYS A 27 65.61 -13.93 -16.24
N THR A 28 66.01 -15.12 -15.77
CA THR A 28 65.07 -16.25 -15.65
C THR A 28 63.99 -15.98 -14.62
N ASN A 29 64.36 -15.44 -13.45
CA ASN A 29 63.39 -15.10 -12.41
C ASN A 29 62.38 -14.03 -12.89
N TYR A 30 62.82 -13.05 -13.68
CA TYR A 30 61.92 -12.06 -14.27
C TYR A 30 60.93 -12.69 -15.25
N LEU A 31 61.36 -13.68 -16.04
CA LEU A 31 60.46 -14.38 -16.96
C LEU A 31 59.42 -15.21 -16.21
N GLU A 32 59.83 -15.93 -15.16
CA GLU A 32 58.91 -16.66 -14.28
C GLU A 32 57.90 -15.72 -13.62
N LEU A 33 58.36 -14.57 -13.12
CA LEU A 33 57.48 -13.56 -12.53
C LEU A 33 56.45 -13.03 -13.53
N ILE A 34 56.87 -12.77 -14.77
CA ILE A 34 55.95 -12.34 -15.84
C ILE A 34 54.87 -13.39 -16.09
N ASP A 35 55.23 -14.67 -16.11
CA ASP A 35 54.26 -15.75 -16.34
C ASP A 35 53.31 -15.92 -15.15
N HIS A 36 53.79 -15.78 -13.92
CA HIS A 36 52.92 -15.71 -12.74
C HIS A 36 51.97 -14.51 -12.78
N CYS A 37 52.44 -13.34 -13.21
CA CYS A 37 51.59 -12.15 -13.36
C CYS A 37 50.50 -12.36 -14.41
N LYS A 38 50.83 -12.97 -15.57
CA LYS A 38 49.83 -13.31 -16.60
C LYS A 38 48.79 -14.28 -16.06
N PHE A 39 49.23 -15.34 -15.37
CA PHE A 39 48.33 -16.31 -14.76
C PHE A 39 47.35 -15.67 -13.77
N LEU A 40 47.84 -14.75 -12.92
CA LEU A 40 46.97 -14.02 -11.99
C LEU A 40 45.99 -13.11 -12.73
N ILE A 41 46.40 -12.46 -13.81
CA ILE A 41 45.51 -11.66 -14.65
C ILE A 41 44.40 -12.56 -15.21
N ASP A 42 44.75 -13.69 -15.79
CA ASP A 42 43.77 -14.64 -16.35
C ASP A 42 42.77 -15.12 -15.27
N GLN A 43 43.25 -15.53 -14.10
CA GLN A 43 42.37 -15.92 -12.99
C GLN A 43 41.46 -14.79 -12.52
N THR A 44 41.98 -13.56 -12.41
CA THR A 44 41.14 -12.42 -12.00
C THR A 44 40.10 -12.08 -13.05
N THR A 45 40.41 -12.25 -14.34
CA THR A 45 39.42 -12.07 -15.41
C THR A 45 38.32 -13.12 -15.35
N GLU A 46 38.65 -14.38 -15.08
CA GLU A 46 37.65 -15.45 -14.88
C GLU A 46 36.73 -15.15 -13.70
N ILE A 47 37.27 -14.75 -12.55
CA ILE A 47 36.48 -14.40 -11.36
C ILE A 47 35.53 -13.23 -11.64
N ILE A 48 35.96 -12.23 -12.42
CA ILE A 48 35.09 -11.11 -12.81
C ILE A 48 33.92 -11.60 -13.66
N ILE A 49 34.17 -12.50 -14.61
CA ILE A 49 33.12 -13.09 -15.46
C ILE A 49 32.14 -13.90 -14.60
N GLU A 50 32.63 -14.74 -13.70
CA GLU A 50 31.77 -15.51 -12.79
C GLU A 50 30.91 -14.60 -11.92
N ARG A 51 31.50 -13.54 -11.34
CA ARG A 51 30.78 -12.54 -10.55
C ARG A 51 29.63 -11.91 -11.35
N ASP A 52 29.90 -11.51 -12.59
CA ASP A 52 28.90 -10.85 -13.44
C ASP A 52 27.78 -11.82 -13.83
N ASN A 53 28.10 -13.10 -14.08
CA ASN A 53 27.12 -14.16 -14.30
C ASN A 53 26.22 -14.36 -13.07
N TYR A 54 26.80 -14.51 -11.87
CA TYR A 54 26.03 -14.65 -10.63
C TYR A 54 25.13 -13.44 -10.36
N TYR A 55 25.60 -12.23 -10.67
CA TYR A 55 24.79 -11.02 -10.55
C TYR A 55 23.58 -11.07 -11.48
N SER A 56 23.78 -11.46 -12.75
CA SER A 56 22.70 -11.60 -13.73
C SER A 56 21.69 -12.67 -13.33
N GLU A 57 22.14 -13.84 -12.87
CA GLU A 57 21.26 -14.91 -12.38
C GLU A 57 20.47 -14.48 -11.15
N TRP A 58 21.11 -13.79 -10.21
CA TRP A 58 20.45 -13.25 -9.02
C TRP A 58 19.39 -12.22 -9.39
N GLU A 59 19.69 -11.30 -10.32
CA GLU A 59 18.75 -10.29 -10.77
C GLU A 59 17.55 -10.95 -11.48
N HIS A 60 17.81 -11.94 -12.33
CA HIS A 60 16.77 -12.73 -13.00
C HIS A 60 15.88 -13.47 -12.00
N ALA A 61 16.46 -14.17 -11.02
CA ALA A 61 15.72 -14.87 -9.97
C ALA A 61 14.90 -13.90 -9.10
N ARG A 62 15.46 -12.73 -8.76
CA ARG A 62 14.75 -11.66 -8.04
C ARG A 62 13.54 -11.19 -8.83
N ASN A 63 13.69 -10.99 -10.14
CA ASN A 63 12.59 -10.55 -11.00
C ASN A 63 11.47 -11.60 -11.13
N ILE A 64 11.78 -12.90 -11.11
CA ILE A 64 10.77 -13.98 -11.14
C ILE A 64 10.05 -14.10 -9.79
N LEU A 65 10.79 -14.05 -8.68
CA LEU A 65 10.24 -14.26 -7.33
C LEU A 65 9.53 -13.03 -6.77
N THR A 66 9.92 -11.84 -7.24
CA THR A 66 9.26 -10.56 -6.94
C THR A 66 8.90 -9.87 -8.25
N PRO A 67 7.87 -10.37 -8.97
CA PRO A 67 7.45 -9.77 -10.24
C PRO A 67 7.12 -8.31 -9.99
N ARG A 68 7.91 -7.43 -10.63
CA ARG A 68 7.74 -5.98 -10.47
C ARG A 68 6.40 -5.56 -11.08
N PRO A 69 5.68 -4.62 -10.44
CA PRO A 69 4.48 -4.06 -11.02
C PRO A 69 4.76 -3.46 -12.39
N ASP A 70 3.81 -3.62 -13.30
CA ASP A 70 3.81 -2.91 -14.59
C ASP A 70 3.48 -1.43 -14.33
N TRP A 71 4.53 -0.64 -14.16
CA TRP A 71 4.45 0.79 -13.81
C TRP A 71 3.88 1.64 -14.95
N ASP A 72 3.84 1.16 -16.19
CA ASP A 72 3.24 1.92 -17.29
C ASP A 72 1.74 2.09 -17.10
N LYS A 73 1.09 1.19 -16.36
CA LYS A 73 -0.33 1.31 -15.98
C LYS A 73 -0.60 2.56 -15.14
N CYS A 74 0.38 3.06 -14.39
CA CYS A 74 0.22 4.27 -13.60
C CYS A 74 0.08 5.53 -14.48
N SER A 75 0.44 5.47 -15.77
CA SER A 75 0.20 6.57 -16.71
C SER A 75 -1.29 6.83 -16.99
N TYR A 76 -2.15 5.82 -16.81
CA TYR A 76 -3.60 5.99 -16.91
C TYR A 76 -4.19 6.72 -15.70
N LEU A 77 -3.54 6.64 -14.54
CA LEU A 77 -4.00 7.21 -13.28
C LEU A 77 -3.36 8.57 -13.02
N ILE A 78 -2.07 8.72 -13.33
CA ILE A 78 -1.28 9.93 -13.05
C ILE A 78 -0.81 10.52 -14.38
N THR A 79 -1.38 11.66 -14.75
CA THR A 79 -1.07 12.35 -16.02
C THR A 79 0.40 12.74 -16.15
N GLN A 80 1.07 13.03 -15.05
CA GLN A 80 2.49 13.42 -14.98
C GLN A 80 3.44 12.23 -14.78
N TRP A 81 2.93 10.99 -14.84
CA TRP A 81 3.70 9.78 -14.53
C TRP A 81 5.01 9.68 -15.29
N LYS A 82 4.98 9.95 -16.60
CA LYS A 82 6.16 9.90 -17.46
C LYS A 82 7.28 10.85 -17.05
N ILE A 83 6.96 11.96 -16.37
CA ILE A 83 7.95 12.92 -15.89
C ILE A 83 8.48 12.47 -14.53
N LEU A 84 7.58 12.02 -13.66
CA LEU A 84 7.88 11.60 -12.29
C LEU A 84 8.66 10.27 -12.24
N SER A 85 8.49 9.41 -13.25
CA SER A 85 9.09 8.08 -13.28
C SER A 85 10.52 8.04 -13.84
N ILE A 86 10.96 9.10 -14.53
CA ILE A 86 12.26 9.13 -15.22
C ILE A 86 13.40 8.98 -14.21
N GLY A 87 14.27 8.00 -14.45
CA GLY A 87 15.48 7.76 -13.66
C GLY A 87 15.22 7.20 -12.26
N LYS A 88 13.99 6.76 -11.95
CA LYS A 88 13.62 6.20 -10.65
C LYS A 88 13.63 4.68 -10.66
N THR A 89 14.06 4.09 -9.55
CA THR A 89 13.94 2.63 -9.35
C THR A 89 12.50 2.27 -9.01
N SER A 90 12.11 1.00 -9.23
CA SER A 90 10.76 0.53 -8.88
C SER A 90 10.40 0.71 -7.40
N GLU A 91 11.37 0.76 -6.50
CA GLU A 91 11.13 1.05 -5.07
C GLU A 91 10.82 2.54 -4.86
N GLN A 92 11.59 3.42 -5.51
CA GLN A 92 11.34 4.86 -5.47
C GLN A 92 10.03 5.26 -6.17
N LEU A 93 9.60 4.51 -7.18
CA LEU A 93 8.30 4.72 -7.83
C LEU A 93 7.12 4.46 -6.89
N VAL A 94 7.27 3.58 -5.90
CA VAL A 94 6.26 3.36 -4.86
C VAL A 94 6.10 4.62 -4.02
N ASP A 95 7.19 5.25 -3.62
CA ASP A 95 7.15 6.48 -2.83
C ASP A 95 6.51 7.64 -3.62
N VAL A 96 6.80 7.73 -4.92
CA VAL A 96 6.16 8.69 -5.83
C VAL A 96 4.66 8.46 -5.91
N LEU A 97 4.21 7.20 -6.02
CA LEU A 97 2.78 6.87 -6.03
C LEU A 97 2.09 7.21 -4.73
N ILE A 98 2.71 6.85 -3.61
CA ILE A 98 2.16 7.14 -2.28
C ILE A 98 2.02 8.64 -2.11
N ASN A 99 3.04 9.41 -2.50
CA ASN A 99 2.99 10.87 -2.45
C ASN A 99 1.90 11.43 -3.35
N GLU A 100 1.74 10.94 -4.59
CA GLU A 100 0.70 11.46 -5.47
C GLU A 100 -0.71 11.11 -4.99
N ILE A 101 -0.95 9.90 -4.47
CA ILE A 101 -2.24 9.50 -3.89
C ILE A 101 -2.57 10.36 -2.66
N ILE A 102 -1.57 10.63 -1.80
CA ILE A 102 -1.74 11.52 -0.65
C ILE A 102 -1.96 12.97 -1.12
N HIS A 103 -1.28 13.40 -2.18
CA HIS A 103 -1.38 14.78 -2.67
C HIS A 103 -2.68 15.05 -3.44
N GLU A 104 -3.21 14.10 -4.19
CA GLU A 104 -4.52 14.18 -4.83
C GLU A 104 -5.63 14.33 -3.77
N ASP A 105 -5.55 13.54 -2.69
CA ASP A 105 -6.40 13.71 -1.49
C ASP A 105 -6.23 15.11 -0.85
N THR A 106 -5.03 15.70 -0.85
CA THR A 106 -4.82 17.06 -0.30
C THR A 106 -5.26 18.18 -1.23
N LYS A 107 -5.26 18.02 -2.55
CA LYS A 107 -5.75 19.09 -3.46
C LYS A 107 -7.27 19.18 -3.45
N GLU A 108 -7.98 18.08 -3.18
CA GLU A 108 -9.41 18.13 -2.83
C GLU A 108 -9.64 18.72 -1.43
N ASN A 109 -8.68 18.62 -0.49
CA ASN A 109 -8.81 19.15 0.88
C ASN A 109 -8.19 20.56 1.10
N ASN A 110 -7.37 21.08 0.18
CA ASN A 110 -6.74 22.40 0.28
C ASN A 110 -7.56 23.50 -0.38
N ASN A 111 -8.56 23.12 -1.18
CA ASN A 111 -9.66 24.02 -1.46
C ASN A 111 -10.63 23.90 -0.30
N GLU A 112 -10.52 24.87 0.60
CA GLU A 112 -11.55 25.27 1.55
C GLU A 112 -11.62 24.49 2.89
N ASP A 113 -10.96 25.05 3.91
CA ASP A 113 -11.39 25.05 5.32
C ASP A 113 -12.84 25.61 5.41
N PHE A 114 -13.83 24.88 4.89
CA PHE A 114 -15.24 25.24 5.00
C PHE A 114 -15.75 24.76 6.35
N SER A 115 -15.54 25.60 7.37
CA SER A 115 -16.42 25.63 8.52
C SER A 115 -17.81 26.03 8.02
N ILE A 116 -18.74 25.08 7.91
CA ILE A 116 -20.09 25.36 7.44
C ILE A 116 -20.81 26.20 8.51
N MET A 117 -21.10 27.46 8.20
CA MET A 117 -21.98 28.32 9.00
C MET A 117 -23.43 27.99 8.63
N ILE A 118 -24.20 27.44 9.57
CA ILE A 118 -25.60 27.10 9.31
C ILE A 118 -26.45 28.38 9.38
N ASN A 119 -26.67 29.03 8.23
CA ASN A 119 -27.68 30.07 8.09
C ASN A 119 -28.99 29.43 7.60
N ASN A 120 -29.91 29.17 8.53
CA ASN A 120 -31.24 28.56 8.31
C ASN A 120 -32.24 29.43 7.50
N LYS A 121 -31.83 30.08 6.41
CA LYS A 121 -32.74 30.92 5.60
C LYS A 121 -32.97 30.47 4.17
N ASN A 122 -32.09 29.64 3.56
CA ASN A 122 -32.15 29.41 2.11
C ASN A 122 -32.40 27.96 1.64
N ASP A 123 -32.41 26.96 2.52
CA ASP A 123 -32.53 25.53 2.12
C ASP A 123 -33.87 24.85 2.49
N LEU A 124 -34.91 25.65 2.72
CA LEU A 124 -36.27 25.19 3.09
C LEU A 124 -37.03 24.42 1.98
N ASN A 125 -36.43 24.16 0.81
CA ASN A 125 -37.11 23.45 -0.27
C ASN A 125 -36.81 21.94 -0.35
N SER A 126 -35.99 21.39 0.54
CA SER A 126 -35.77 19.94 0.66
C SER A 126 -36.07 19.48 2.08
N LYS A 127 -37.29 18.95 2.30
CA LYS A 127 -37.76 18.35 3.57
C LYS A 127 -36.92 17.13 4.00
N ASN A 128 -35.68 17.35 4.46
CA ASN A 128 -34.82 16.31 5.02
C ASN A 128 -34.75 16.49 6.55
N THR A 129 -35.65 15.80 7.23
CA THR A 129 -35.93 15.90 8.67
C THR A 129 -34.74 15.55 9.57
N PHE A 130 -33.71 14.86 9.05
CA PHE A 130 -32.55 14.42 9.85
C PHE A 130 -31.76 15.56 10.47
N PHE A 131 -31.41 16.56 9.65
CA PHE A 131 -30.53 17.65 10.06
C PHE A 131 -31.31 18.81 10.68
N GLU A 132 -32.57 18.99 10.29
CA GLU A 132 -33.48 19.92 10.97
C GLU A 132 -33.71 19.49 12.42
N GLN A 133 -33.94 18.20 12.70
CA GLN A 133 -34.20 17.74 14.07
C GLN A 133 -32.94 17.76 14.94
N LEU A 134 -31.74 17.59 14.33
CA LEU A 134 -30.46 17.88 14.98
C LEU A 134 -30.30 19.36 15.35
N CYS A 135 -30.84 20.27 14.54
CA CYS A 135 -30.68 21.72 14.67
C CYS A 135 -31.78 22.40 15.51
N ILE A 136 -33.00 21.87 15.56
CA ILE A 136 -34.14 22.50 16.26
C ILE A 136 -33.97 22.44 17.78
N ASP A 137 -33.31 21.40 18.29
CA ASP A 137 -33.23 21.13 19.73
C ASP A 137 -32.15 21.92 20.48
N ILE A 138 -31.28 22.65 19.78
CA ILE A 138 -30.18 23.38 20.39
C ILE A 138 -30.02 24.72 19.67
N SER A 139 -29.99 25.83 20.41
CA SER A 139 -29.67 27.18 19.92
C SER A 139 -28.23 27.26 19.35
N PHE A 140 -27.98 26.54 18.25
CA PHE A 140 -26.73 26.48 17.49
C PHE A 140 -26.73 27.55 16.40
N GLU A 141 -27.20 28.77 16.70
CA GLU A 141 -27.18 29.87 15.73
C GLU A 141 -25.75 30.32 15.38
N ASP A 142 -24.73 30.00 16.20
CA ASP A 142 -23.37 30.54 16.02
C ASP A 142 -22.20 29.53 16.21
N LYS A 143 -22.43 28.20 16.23
CA LYS A 143 -21.33 27.24 16.46
C LYS A 143 -20.84 26.61 15.16
N PHE A 144 -19.57 26.86 14.83
CA PHE A 144 -18.88 26.22 13.71
C PHE A 144 -18.76 24.71 13.93
N ILE A 145 -19.31 23.92 13.01
CA ILE A 145 -19.13 22.47 12.99
C ILE A 145 -17.83 22.17 12.24
N LYS A 146 -16.89 21.50 12.92
CA LYS A 146 -15.62 21.11 12.30
C LYS A 146 -15.85 19.96 11.33
N ASN A 147 -15.51 20.17 10.07
CA ASN A 147 -15.38 19.08 9.12
C ASN A 147 -14.08 18.32 9.42
N ARG A 148 -14.20 17.07 9.86
CA ARG A 148 -13.05 16.19 10.15
C ARG A 148 -12.55 15.43 8.92
N HIS A 149 -13.15 15.68 7.77
CA HIS A 149 -12.90 15.00 6.50
C HIS A 149 -12.76 13.48 6.67
N MET A 150 -13.84 12.82 7.08
CA MET A 150 -13.81 11.38 7.33
C MET A 150 -13.39 10.60 6.07
N ARG A 151 -12.31 9.82 6.21
CA ARG A 151 -11.81 8.95 5.13
C ARG A 151 -12.80 7.85 4.82
N ARG A 152 -12.89 7.44 3.55
CA ARG A 152 -13.79 6.36 3.08
C ARG A 152 -13.78 5.10 3.95
N ARG A 153 -12.59 4.64 4.35
CA ARG A 153 -12.43 3.46 5.21
C ARG A 153 -13.09 3.67 6.58
N ILE A 154 -12.90 4.84 7.18
CA ILE A 154 -13.44 5.18 8.50
C ILE A 154 -14.97 5.27 8.41
N THR A 155 -15.49 5.93 7.37
CA THR A 155 -16.93 6.01 7.09
C THR A 155 -17.56 4.62 6.93
N GLY A 156 -16.93 3.74 6.13
CA GLY A 156 -17.41 2.37 5.94
C GLY A 156 -17.39 1.55 7.24
N LEU A 157 -16.36 1.68 8.08
CA LEU A 157 -16.30 1.01 9.38
C LEU A 157 -17.41 1.50 10.32
N LEU A 158 -17.63 2.80 10.37
CA LEU A 158 -18.67 3.39 11.20
C LEU A 158 -20.07 2.95 10.76
N ILE A 159 -20.33 2.89 9.45
CA ILE A 159 -21.60 2.37 8.90
C ILE A 159 -21.79 0.88 9.26
N LYS A 160 -20.75 0.06 9.10
CA LYS A 160 -20.79 -1.36 9.50
C LYS A 160 -21.07 -1.53 10.98
N GLU A 161 -20.49 -0.67 11.80
CA GLU A 161 -20.70 -0.67 13.24
C GLU A 161 -22.13 -0.26 13.62
N ILE A 162 -22.70 0.76 12.97
CA ILE A 162 -24.10 1.16 13.15
C ILE A 162 -25.03 -0.02 12.84
N TRP A 163 -24.85 -0.66 11.68
CA TRP A 163 -25.66 -1.81 11.29
C TRP A 163 -25.53 -2.97 12.26
N SER A 164 -24.31 -3.29 12.68
CA SER A 164 -24.05 -4.37 13.64
C SER A 164 -24.72 -4.12 14.99
N ASN A 165 -24.66 -2.88 15.49
CA ASN A 165 -25.34 -2.52 16.74
C ASN A 165 -26.86 -2.56 16.60
N LYS A 166 -27.40 -2.12 15.45
CA LYS A 166 -28.84 -2.17 15.21
C LYS A 166 -29.37 -3.60 15.21
N LEU A 167 -28.68 -4.51 14.51
CA LEU A 167 -29.01 -5.94 14.51
C LEU A 167 -28.90 -6.55 15.92
N PHE A 168 -27.90 -6.15 16.71
CA PHE A 168 -27.76 -6.64 18.07
C PHE A 168 -28.89 -6.15 19.00
N ASP A 169 -29.25 -4.88 18.91
CA ASP A 169 -30.36 -4.30 19.68
C ASP A 169 -31.70 -4.94 19.28
N GLU A 170 -31.95 -5.16 17.99
CA GLU A 170 -33.16 -5.84 17.50
C GLU A 170 -33.28 -7.28 18.02
N ASN A 171 -32.17 -8.02 18.08
CA ASN A 171 -32.14 -9.39 18.60
C ASN A 171 -32.32 -9.46 20.12
N LYS A 172 -31.86 -8.44 20.85
CA LYS A 172 -31.87 -8.44 22.33
C LYS A 172 -33.22 -8.07 22.94
N PHE A 173 -33.98 -7.18 22.29
CA PHE A 173 -35.18 -6.60 22.89
C PHE A 173 -36.50 -7.33 22.51
N GLU A 174 -36.47 -8.41 21.73
CA GLU A 174 -37.62 -9.21 21.22
C GLU A 174 -38.76 -8.40 20.55
N LYS A 175 -38.66 -7.08 20.52
CA LYS A 175 -39.50 -6.15 19.79
C LYS A 175 -38.68 -5.67 18.61
N LYS A 176 -39.19 -5.92 17.40
CA LYS A 176 -38.88 -5.08 16.24
C LYS A 176 -39.35 -3.68 16.57
N ILE A 177 -38.53 -2.92 17.28
CA ILE A 177 -38.79 -1.50 17.44
C ILE A 177 -38.55 -0.95 16.04
N ASN A 178 -39.64 -0.63 15.35
CA ASN A 178 -39.63 -0.07 14.01
C ASN A 178 -39.14 1.39 14.06
N ILE A 179 -37.94 1.57 14.60
CA ILE A 179 -37.24 2.84 14.66
C ILE A 179 -36.65 3.05 13.28
N LYS A 180 -37.01 4.15 12.63
CA LYS A 180 -36.40 4.54 11.37
C LYS A 180 -34.89 4.61 11.55
N LEU A 181 -34.12 4.16 10.56
CA LEU A 181 -32.65 4.14 10.64
C LEU A 181 -32.07 5.47 11.12
N ILE A 182 -32.67 6.57 10.68
CA ILE A 182 -32.32 7.94 11.04
C ILE A 182 -32.34 8.23 12.55
N ASP A 183 -33.41 7.84 13.24
CA ASP A 183 -33.58 8.02 14.68
C ASP A 183 -32.65 7.08 15.45
N TYR A 184 -32.44 5.88 14.91
CA TYR A 184 -31.49 4.92 15.47
C TYR A 184 -30.05 5.45 15.44
N VAL A 185 -29.61 5.98 14.29
CA VAL A 185 -28.26 6.55 14.13
C VAL A 185 -28.01 7.68 15.12
N PHE A 186 -28.99 8.58 15.29
CA PHE A 186 -28.87 9.68 16.24
C PHE A 186 -28.72 9.19 17.69
N ASN A 187 -29.59 8.27 18.13
CA ASN A 187 -29.53 7.68 19.45
C ASN A 187 -28.22 6.91 19.69
N TYR A 188 -27.76 6.19 18.66
CA TYR A 188 -26.49 5.48 18.68
C TYR A 188 -25.30 6.43 18.85
N LEU A 189 -25.26 7.54 18.11
CA LEU A 189 -24.17 8.52 18.22
C LEU A 189 -24.14 9.18 19.60
N ILE A 190 -25.29 9.54 20.17
CA ILE A 190 -25.36 10.07 21.54
C ILE A 190 -24.86 9.03 22.55
N LYS A 191 -25.33 7.78 22.44
CA LYS A 191 -24.92 6.68 23.33
C LYS A 191 -23.42 6.39 23.22
N ARG A 192 -22.85 6.46 22.02
CA ARG A 192 -21.43 6.18 21.78
C ARG A 192 -20.51 7.28 22.29
N PHE A 193 -20.83 8.54 22.00
CA PHE A 193 -19.94 9.68 22.28
C PHE A 193 -20.25 10.38 23.61
N HIS A 194 -21.34 10.00 24.29
CA HIS A 194 -21.78 10.55 25.59
C HIS A 194 -21.95 12.09 25.59
N SER A 195 -21.98 12.71 24.41
CA SER A 195 -22.09 14.15 24.21
C SER A 195 -22.93 14.40 22.97
N LYS A 196 -24.01 15.17 23.15
CA LYS A 196 -24.92 15.57 22.05
C LYS A 196 -24.17 16.41 21.01
N GLU A 197 -23.25 17.26 21.44
CA GLU A 197 -22.47 18.13 20.53
C GLU A 197 -21.56 17.35 19.59
N ILE A 198 -20.83 16.36 20.12
CA ILE A 198 -19.95 15.50 19.31
C ILE A 198 -20.78 14.60 18.39
N ALA A 199 -21.93 14.11 18.85
CA ALA A 199 -22.85 13.34 18.02
C ALA A 199 -23.35 14.16 16.82
N ILE A 200 -23.64 15.45 17.03
CA ILE A 200 -24.03 16.38 15.97
C ILE A 200 -22.88 16.61 14.99
N GLU A 201 -21.68 16.92 15.49
CA GLU A 201 -20.48 17.10 14.65
C GLU A 201 -20.24 15.87 13.77
N ILE A 202 -20.33 14.67 14.34
CA ILE A 202 -20.13 13.43 13.61
C ILE A 202 -21.28 13.17 12.62
N GLY A 203 -22.53 13.48 12.98
CA GLY A 203 -23.66 13.39 12.06
C GLY A 203 -23.47 14.22 10.80
N TYR A 204 -23.00 15.46 10.93
CA TYR A 204 -22.65 16.32 9.80
C TYR A 204 -21.48 15.79 8.97
N ASN A 205 -20.45 15.26 9.64
CA ASN A 205 -19.34 14.61 8.95
C ASN A 205 -19.77 13.34 8.20
N ILE A 206 -20.74 12.57 8.72
CA ILE A 206 -21.31 11.41 8.04
C ILE A 206 -22.07 11.86 6.78
N LYS A 207 -22.87 12.93 6.88
CA LYS A 207 -23.56 13.55 5.73
C LYS A 207 -22.58 13.87 4.60
N ASP A 208 -21.53 14.60 4.96
CA ASP A 208 -20.53 15.08 4.04
C ASP A 208 -19.74 13.91 3.40
N ALA A 209 -19.35 12.93 4.21
CA ALA A 209 -18.69 11.72 3.72
C ALA A 209 -19.61 10.89 2.80
N CYS A 210 -20.89 10.76 3.12
CA CYS A 210 -21.85 10.04 2.26
C CYS A 210 -22.01 10.73 0.91
N ASN A 211 -22.03 12.06 0.88
CA ASN A 211 -22.08 12.84 -0.36
C ASN A 211 -20.81 12.70 -1.19
N ARG A 212 -19.62 12.68 -0.57
CA ARG A 212 -18.35 12.49 -1.29
C ARG A 212 -18.20 11.07 -1.84
N TYR A 213 -18.62 10.06 -1.10
CA TYR A 213 -18.44 8.65 -1.46
C TYR A 213 -19.70 8.01 -2.08
N GLN A 214 -20.53 8.78 -2.79
CA GLN A 214 -21.74 8.26 -3.48
C GLN A 214 -21.43 7.14 -4.49
N ASN A 215 -20.23 7.09 -5.04
CA ASN A 215 -19.79 6.01 -5.94
C ASN A 215 -19.61 4.67 -5.22
N ASN A 216 -19.48 4.66 -3.89
CA ASN A 216 -19.34 3.43 -3.12
C ASN A 216 -20.72 2.86 -2.79
N TYR A 217 -20.97 1.63 -3.26
CA TYR A 217 -22.25 0.96 -3.07
C TYR A 217 -22.73 0.90 -1.61
N GLU A 218 -21.89 0.42 -0.68
CA GLU A 218 -22.26 0.25 0.73
C GLU A 218 -22.63 1.59 1.39
N ILE A 219 -21.86 2.64 1.09
CA ILE A 219 -22.06 3.98 1.66
C ILE A 219 -23.30 4.63 1.05
N ASN A 220 -23.48 4.51 -0.26
CA ASN A 220 -24.62 5.09 -0.96
C ASN A 220 -25.94 4.41 -0.54
N LEU A 221 -25.97 3.08 -0.45
CA LEU A 221 -27.16 2.36 0.03
C LEU A 221 -27.53 2.81 1.44
N PHE A 222 -26.55 2.92 2.35
CA PHE A 222 -26.79 3.44 3.69
C PHE A 222 -27.37 4.86 3.66
N TRP A 223 -26.80 5.76 2.85
CA TRP A 223 -27.26 7.14 2.71
C TRP A 223 -28.69 7.25 2.16
N GLN A 224 -29.02 6.43 1.15
CA GLN A 224 -30.35 6.37 0.55
C GLN A 224 -31.39 5.85 1.55
N ILE A 225 -31.03 4.88 2.40
CA ILE A 225 -31.91 4.41 3.47
C ILE A 225 -32.03 5.46 4.57
N LEU A 226 -30.93 6.11 4.94
CA LEU A 226 -30.90 7.15 5.97
C LEU A 226 -31.78 8.36 5.61
N THR A 227 -31.77 8.75 4.33
CA THR A 227 -32.61 9.83 3.78
C THR A 227 -34.04 9.39 3.47
N GLY A 228 -34.35 8.09 3.60
CA GLY A 228 -35.67 7.54 3.31
C GLY A 228 -36.00 7.44 1.82
N GLN A 229 -35.00 7.56 0.93
CA GLN A 229 -35.15 7.31 -0.51
C GLN A 229 -35.37 5.82 -0.80
N ILE A 230 -34.79 4.95 0.03
CA ILE A 230 -34.91 3.49 -0.06
C ILE A 230 -35.39 2.93 1.28
N GLU A 231 -36.20 1.89 1.22
CA GLU A 231 -36.61 1.16 2.42
C GLU A 231 -35.48 0.30 2.97
N GLU A 232 -35.36 0.25 4.29
CA GLU A 232 -34.38 -0.57 5.00
C GLU A 232 -34.50 -2.08 4.68
N ASN A 233 -35.67 -2.54 4.26
CA ASN A 233 -35.89 -3.91 3.81
C ASN A 233 -34.94 -4.34 2.69
N VAL A 234 -34.51 -3.40 1.84
CA VAL A 234 -33.56 -3.68 0.74
C VAL A 234 -32.23 -4.15 1.32
N TYR A 235 -31.69 -3.45 2.32
CA TYR A 235 -30.46 -3.85 2.99
C TYR A 235 -30.57 -5.24 3.64
N HIS A 236 -31.67 -5.50 4.36
CA HIS A 236 -31.91 -6.79 5.00
C HIS A 236 -32.06 -7.93 3.99
N TYR A 237 -32.70 -7.67 2.85
CA TYR A 237 -32.82 -8.63 1.75
C TYR A 237 -31.44 -8.97 1.17
N GLU A 238 -30.62 -7.97 0.87
CA GLU A 238 -29.27 -8.20 0.37
C GLU A 238 -28.41 -8.99 1.34
N MET A 239 -28.41 -8.63 2.62
CA MET A 239 -27.67 -9.36 3.64
C MET A 239 -28.12 -10.82 3.73
N LYS A 240 -29.43 -11.09 3.58
CA LYS A 240 -29.97 -12.44 3.58
C LYS A 240 -29.53 -13.24 2.33
N GLU A 241 -29.55 -12.61 1.15
CA GLU A 241 -29.09 -13.25 -0.08
C GLU A 241 -27.58 -13.52 -0.05
N PHE A 242 -26.77 -12.57 0.43
CA PHE A 242 -25.35 -12.78 0.65
C PHE A 242 -25.11 -13.96 1.62
N ALA A 243 -25.82 -14.02 2.74
CA ALA A 243 -25.72 -15.13 3.67
C ALA A 243 -26.12 -16.47 3.03
N ARG A 244 -27.19 -16.49 2.21
CA ARG A 244 -27.65 -17.69 1.49
C ARG A 244 -26.59 -18.19 0.51
N ILE A 245 -25.99 -17.30 -0.28
CA ILE A 245 -24.93 -17.62 -1.23
C ILE A 245 -23.69 -18.13 -0.48
N LEU A 246 -23.27 -17.46 0.59
CA LEU A 246 -22.13 -17.89 1.41
C LEU A 246 -22.36 -19.29 2.00
N GLN A 247 -23.56 -19.57 2.54
CA GLN A 247 -23.89 -20.90 3.03
C GLN A 247 -23.83 -21.97 1.94
N TYR A 248 -24.26 -21.64 0.71
CA TYR A 248 -24.18 -22.55 -0.41
C TYR A 248 -22.73 -22.83 -0.83
N LEU A 249 -21.88 -21.78 -0.90
CA LEU A 249 -20.45 -21.93 -1.18
C LEU A 249 -19.74 -22.76 -0.10
N ILE A 250 -20.04 -22.53 1.18
CA ILE A 250 -19.49 -23.33 2.29
C ILE A 250 -19.89 -24.81 2.14
N LYS A 251 -21.13 -25.10 1.76
CA LYS A 251 -21.60 -26.47 1.50
C LYS A 251 -20.89 -27.12 0.30
N LEU A 252 -20.63 -26.36 -0.76
CA LEU A 252 -19.85 -26.86 -1.91
C LEU A 252 -18.40 -27.15 -1.53
N CYS A 253 -17.76 -26.26 -0.77
CA CYS A 253 -16.41 -26.49 -0.26
C CYS A 253 -16.36 -27.75 0.62
N SER A 254 -17.32 -27.93 1.52
CA SER A 254 -17.36 -29.14 2.37
C SER A 254 -17.62 -30.43 1.59
N HIS A 255 -18.42 -30.39 0.51
CA HIS A 255 -18.61 -31.54 -0.38
C HIS A 255 -17.37 -31.84 -1.25
N SER A 256 -16.65 -30.82 -1.71
CA SER A 256 -15.42 -30.99 -2.48
C SER A 256 -14.30 -31.64 -1.66
N SER A 257 -14.20 -31.33 -0.36
CA SER A 257 -13.30 -32.02 0.57
C SER A 257 -13.70 -33.46 0.89
N SER A 258 -14.96 -33.85 0.66
CA SER A 258 -15.42 -35.24 0.81
C SER A 258 -15.24 -36.06 -0.48
N GLN A 259 -15.22 -35.43 -1.65
CA GLN A 259 -15.00 -36.10 -2.93
C GLN A 259 -13.50 -36.26 -3.29
N SER A 260 -12.61 -35.44 -2.72
CA SER A 260 -11.17 -35.56 -2.97
C SER A 260 -10.48 -36.72 -2.21
N VAL A 261 -11.20 -37.45 -1.35
CA VAL A 261 -10.64 -38.57 -0.57
C VAL A 261 -10.90 -39.94 -1.22
N CYS A 262 -11.66 -40.02 -2.32
CA CYS A 262 -12.03 -41.30 -2.96
C CYS A 262 -11.26 -41.65 -4.24
N PHE A 263 -10.18 -40.96 -4.59
CA PHE A 263 -9.38 -41.27 -5.79
C PHE A 263 -7.88 -41.37 -5.51
N THR A 264 -7.47 -42.23 -4.58
CA THR A 264 -6.14 -42.87 -4.62
C THR A 264 -6.21 -44.18 -3.86
N ASN A 265 -6.58 -45.25 -4.55
CA ASN A 265 -6.14 -46.63 -4.31
C ASN A 265 -6.81 -47.47 -5.39
N ASP A 266 -6.15 -47.54 -6.53
CA ASP A 266 -6.11 -48.70 -7.44
C ASP A 266 -5.26 -48.27 -8.64
N PHE A 267 -3.98 -48.62 -8.59
CA PHE A 267 -3.09 -49.09 -9.67
C PHE A 267 -1.64 -49.10 -9.19
#